data_AF-A0A2R5LAE5-F1
#
_entry.id   AF-A0A2R5LAE5-F1
#
_cell.length_a   1.000
_cell.length_b   1.000
_cell.length_c   1.000
_cell.angle_alpha   90.00
_cell.angle_beta   90.00
_cell.angle_gamma   90.00
#
_symmetry.space_group_name_H-M   'P 1'
#
loop_
_entity.id
_entity.type
_entity.pdbx_description
1 polymer ?
#
loop_
_entity_poly.entity_id
_entity_poly.type
_entity_poly.pdbx_seq_one_letter_code
_entity_poly.pdbx_strand_id
1 'polypeptide(L)'
;MNITGLIAKFSNVRISSVYQLRSLVPTTYSAFHTSAQLNAEPLKKKKRVDPAVLRMREERRKRKLEKGIRQLKKHGKKLKPIDEMEVPPTLQREISKRRRGAPVLTYETCQERAALQRAWTTYRQQMHRCEASMIERVVAAQSRALEELYNESPELYQAAIQPDHTLLPFCLKAIVETPPIKGYEVPDGLYEDTTKKWRP
;
A
#
# COMPACT_ATOMS: atom_id res chain seq x y z
N MET A 1 -39.32 -19.28 0.03
CA MET A 1 -38.42 -18.66 -0.97
C MET A 1 -39.27 -18.20 -2.14
N ASN A 2 -39.53 -16.90 -2.21
CA ASN A 2 -40.54 -16.30 -3.07
C ASN A 2 -39.88 -15.70 -4.32
N ILE A 3 -40.19 -16.28 -5.48
CA ILE A 3 -39.66 -15.94 -6.81
C ILE A 3 -40.26 -14.61 -7.35
N THR A 4 -41.18 -14.00 -6.60
CA THR A 4 -41.88 -12.75 -6.95
C THR A 4 -40.98 -11.51 -6.98
N GLY A 5 -39.75 -11.56 -6.45
CA GLY A 5 -38.79 -10.46 -6.49
C GLY A 5 -38.00 -10.30 -7.80
N LEU A 6 -38.03 -11.29 -8.70
CA LEU A 6 -37.22 -11.25 -9.94
C LEU A 6 -37.90 -10.49 -11.10
N ILE A 7 -39.22 -10.32 -11.03
CA ILE A 7 -40.03 -9.76 -12.13
C ILE A 7 -39.98 -8.22 -12.14
N ALA A 8 -39.61 -7.58 -11.02
CA ALA A 8 -39.48 -6.13 -10.92
C ALA A 8 -38.28 -5.52 -11.71
N LYS A 9 -37.43 -6.36 -12.33
CA LYS A 9 -36.26 -5.90 -13.11
C LYS A 9 -36.49 -5.79 -14.63
N PHE A 10 -37.71 -6.06 -15.11
CA PHE A 10 -38.05 -5.99 -16.54
C PHE A 10 -38.96 -4.80 -16.91
N SER A 11 -38.85 -3.68 -16.19
CA SER A 11 -39.72 -2.50 -16.33
C SER A 11 -39.60 -1.73 -17.66
N ASN A 12 -38.80 -2.17 -18.64
CA ASN A 12 -38.57 -1.42 -19.88
C ASN A 12 -38.87 -2.18 -21.17
N VAL A 13 -39.55 -3.34 -21.12
CA VAL A 13 -40.02 -3.99 -22.34
C VAL A 13 -41.48 -3.65 -22.58
N ARG A 14 -41.70 -2.64 -23.43
CA ARG A 14 -43.03 -2.30 -23.94
C ARG A 14 -43.48 -3.39 -24.90
N ILE A 15 -44.42 -4.23 -24.47
CA ILE A 15 -45.23 -5.05 -25.38
C ILE A 15 -46.49 -4.22 -25.65
N SER A 16 -46.53 -3.54 -26.79
CA SER A 16 -47.77 -2.92 -27.27
C SER A 16 -48.75 -4.00 -27.68
N SER A 17 -49.72 -4.21 -26.80
CA SER A 17 -51.01 -4.86 -27.07
C SER A 17 -51.72 -4.14 -28.21
N VAL A 18 -52.12 -4.88 -29.24
CA VAL A 18 -53.30 -4.53 -30.04
C VAL A 18 -54.22 -5.73 -30.02
N TYR A 19 -55.18 -5.68 -29.12
CA TYR A 19 -56.45 -6.39 -29.28
C TYR A 19 -57.31 -5.57 -30.25
N GLN A 20 -57.86 -6.20 -31.29
CA GLN A 20 -59.29 -6.06 -31.64
C GLN A 20 -59.72 -7.05 -32.74
N LEU A 21 -60.58 -7.99 -32.30
CA LEU A 21 -61.81 -8.49 -32.93
C LEU A 21 -61.78 -9.28 -34.26
N ARG A 22 -61.93 -10.60 -34.08
CA ARG A 22 -62.80 -11.58 -34.80
C ARG A 22 -63.04 -11.43 -36.32
N SER A 23 -62.62 -12.46 -37.05
CA SER A 23 -63.42 -13.11 -38.10
C SER A 23 -63.15 -14.62 -38.08
N LEU A 24 -64.23 -15.42 -38.01
CA LEU A 24 -64.22 -16.88 -37.92
C LEU A 24 -64.45 -17.49 -39.32
N VAL A 25 -63.39 -17.74 -40.10
CA VAL A 25 -63.44 -18.70 -41.23
C VAL A 25 -62.03 -19.25 -41.48
N PRO A 26 -61.82 -20.57 -41.59
CA PRO A 26 -60.53 -21.15 -41.94
C PRO A 26 -60.39 -21.17 -43.47
N THR A 27 -59.67 -20.20 -44.03
CA THR A 27 -59.24 -20.26 -45.43
C THR A 27 -57.73 -20.42 -45.51
N THR A 28 -57.37 -21.53 -46.14
CA THR A 28 -56.05 -22.07 -46.45
C THR A 28 -55.18 -21.11 -47.28
N TYR A 29 -53.85 -21.26 -47.16
CA TYR A 29 -52.79 -20.67 -48.00
C TYR A 29 -52.63 -19.15 -47.96
N SER A 30 -51.91 -18.59 -46.97
CA SER A 30 -51.22 -17.27 -47.11
C SER A 30 -50.31 -16.93 -45.93
N ALA A 31 -49.30 -17.78 -45.64
CA ALA A 31 -48.26 -17.43 -44.66
C ALA A 31 -46.88 -17.99 -45.01
N PHE A 32 -46.54 -18.07 -46.30
CA PHE A 32 -45.16 -18.26 -46.72
C PHE A 32 -44.51 -16.90 -46.94
N HIS A 33 -43.76 -16.43 -45.95
CA HIS A 33 -42.88 -15.29 -46.14
C HIS A 33 -41.59 -15.80 -46.82
N THR A 34 -41.55 -15.77 -48.15
CA THR A 34 -40.32 -16.09 -48.90
C THR A 34 -39.40 -14.87 -48.86
N SER A 35 -38.48 -14.82 -47.90
CA SER A 35 -37.34 -13.89 -48.01
C SER A 35 -36.58 -14.23 -49.30
N ALA A 36 -36.23 -13.23 -50.10
CA ALA A 36 -35.40 -13.43 -51.28
C ALA A 36 -34.12 -14.18 -50.87
N GLN A 37 -33.84 -15.32 -51.51
CA GLN A 37 -32.58 -16.03 -51.36
C GLN A 37 -31.48 -15.11 -51.88
N LEU A 38 -30.82 -14.39 -50.98
CA LEU A 38 -29.54 -13.78 -51.27
C LEU A 38 -28.58 -14.93 -51.51
N ASN A 39 -28.35 -15.24 -52.78
CA ASN A 39 -27.32 -16.17 -53.25
C ASN A 39 -25.93 -15.58 -52.94
N ALA A 40 -25.64 -15.38 -51.66
CA ALA A 40 -24.31 -15.05 -51.21
C ALA A 40 -23.40 -16.22 -51.60
N GLU A 41 -22.33 -15.93 -52.34
CA GLU A 41 -21.29 -16.91 -52.63
C GLU A 41 -20.91 -17.60 -51.31
N PRO A 42 -20.84 -18.95 -51.26
CA PRO A 42 -20.48 -19.65 -50.03
C PRO A 42 -19.19 -19.05 -49.45
N LEU A 43 -19.24 -18.67 -48.18
CA LEU A 43 -18.19 -17.89 -47.51
C LEU A 43 -16.83 -18.56 -47.75
N LYS A 44 -15.93 -17.85 -48.45
CA LYS A 44 -14.59 -18.37 -48.75
C LYS A 44 -13.94 -18.84 -47.44
N LYS A 45 -13.53 -20.12 -47.41
CA LYS A 45 -12.89 -20.72 -46.23
C LYS A 45 -11.71 -19.84 -45.80
N LYS A 46 -11.73 -19.40 -44.54
CA LYS A 46 -10.66 -18.58 -43.98
C LYS A 46 -9.33 -19.32 -44.17
N LYS A 47 -8.41 -18.71 -44.94
CA LYS A 47 -7.09 -19.30 -45.18
C LYS A 47 -6.35 -19.46 -43.86
N ARG A 48 -5.75 -20.64 -43.64
CA ARG A 48 -4.87 -20.87 -42.50
C ARG A 48 -3.72 -19.87 -42.62
N VAL A 49 -3.45 -19.15 -41.55
CA VAL A 49 -2.36 -18.17 -41.50
C VAL A 49 -1.04 -18.92 -41.60
N ASP A 50 -0.11 -18.40 -42.40
CA ASP A 50 1.21 -18.99 -42.56
C ASP A 50 1.91 -19.17 -41.20
N PRO A 51 2.59 -20.31 -40.97
CA PRO A 51 3.26 -20.58 -39.71
C PRO A 51 4.36 -19.55 -39.40
N ALA A 52 4.97 -18.93 -40.42
CA ALA A 52 5.93 -17.85 -40.25
C ALA A 52 5.29 -16.57 -39.68
N VAL A 53 4.08 -16.23 -40.10
CA VAL A 53 3.33 -15.06 -39.61
C VAL A 53 2.88 -15.27 -38.16
N LEU A 54 2.50 -16.49 -37.79
CA LEU A 54 2.17 -16.84 -36.39
C LEU A 54 3.40 -16.72 -35.47
N ARG A 55 4.54 -17.29 -35.86
CA ARG A 55 5.81 -17.15 -35.10
C ARG A 55 6.22 -15.68 -34.94
N MET A 56 6.14 -14.88 -36.00
CA MET A 56 6.44 -13.45 -35.93
C MET A 56 5.50 -12.69 -34.98
N ARG A 57 4.20 -13.04 -34.94
CA ARG A 57 3.24 -12.43 -33.99
C ARG A 57 3.56 -12.82 -32.54
N GLU A 58 3.95 -14.06 -32.31
CA GLU A 58 4.36 -14.54 -30.98
C GLU A 58 5.65 -13.87 -30.51
N GLU A 59 6.68 -13.78 -31.37
CA GLU A 59 7.92 -13.08 -31.05
C GLU A 59 7.68 -11.59 -30.74
N ARG A 60 6.80 -10.92 -31.49
CA ARG A 60 6.40 -9.54 -31.20
C ARG A 60 5.72 -9.42 -29.83
N ARG A 61 4.88 -10.38 -29.44
CA ARG A 61 4.26 -10.42 -28.11
C ARG A 61 5.29 -10.65 -27.01
N LYS A 62 6.21 -11.61 -27.19
CA LYS A 62 7.32 -11.87 -26.25
C LYS A 62 8.18 -10.64 -26.02
N ARG A 63 8.63 -9.98 -27.10
CA ARG A 63 9.42 -8.73 -27.01
C ARG A 63 8.69 -7.60 -26.29
N LYS A 64 7.37 -7.45 -26.49
CA LYS A 64 6.57 -6.46 -25.76
C LYS A 64 6.51 -6.77 -24.26
N LEU A 65 6.27 -8.03 -23.91
CA LEU A 65 6.25 -8.47 -22.52
C LEU A 65 7.62 -8.31 -21.85
N GLU A 66 8.70 -8.70 -22.52
CA GLU A 66 10.07 -8.51 -22.02
C GLU A 66 10.39 -7.04 -21.77
N LYS A 67 10.02 -6.15 -22.69
CA LYS A 67 10.19 -4.70 -22.50
C LYS A 67 9.37 -4.18 -21.32
N GLY A 68 8.11 -4.62 -21.20
CA GLY A 68 7.25 -4.28 -20.06
C GLY A 68 7.86 -4.74 -18.73
N ILE A 69 8.35 -5.98 -18.67
CA ILE A 69 9.04 -6.54 -17.50
C ILE A 69 10.31 -5.74 -17.19
N ARG A 70 11.13 -5.38 -18.20
CA ARG A 70 12.32 -4.55 -18.00
C ARG A 70 11.97 -3.18 -17.43
N GLN A 71 10.90 -2.55 -17.92
CA GLN A 71 10.42 -1.26 -17.41
C GLN A 71 9.92 -1.39 -15.97
N LEU A 72 9.05 -2.36 -15.67
CA LEU A 72 8.55 -2.61 -14.32
C LEU A 72 9.70 -2.91 -13.34
N LYS A 73 10.71 -3.69 -13.76
CA LYS A 73 11.92 -3.94 -12.95
C LYS A 73 12.72 -2.66 -12.69
N LYS A 74 12.82 -1.75 -13.67
CA LYS A 74 13.50 -0.46 -13.49
C LYS A 74 12.73 0.48 -12.56
N HIS A 75 11.40 0.52 -12.67
CA HIS A 75 10.55 1.37 -11.84
C HIS A 75 10.35 0.83 -10.42
N GLY A 76 10.28 -0.49 -10.24
CA GLY A 76 10.18 -1.11 -8.91
C GLY A 76 11.41 -0.88 -8.01
N LYS A 77 12.55 -0.50 -8.59
CA LYS A 77 13.75 -0.08 -7.85
C LYS A 77 13.74 1.40 -7.46
N LYS A 78 12.85 2.22 -8.01
CA LYS A 78 12.75 3.63 -7.66
C LYS A 78 12.01 3.74 -6.34
N LEU A 79 12.68 4.29 -5.34
CA LEU A 79 12.07 4.58 -4.04
C LEU A 79 11.11 5.77 -4.18
N LYS A 80 10.10 5.80 -3.31
CA LYS A 80 9.24 6.98 -3.17
C LYS A 80 10.11 8.12 -2.59
N PRO A 81 9.93 9.38 -3.06
CA PRO A 81 10.62 10.50 -2.46
C PRO A 81 10.18 10.70 -1.00
N ILE A 82 11.09 11.22 -0.17
CA ILE A 82 10.84 11.51 1.24
C ILE A 82 10.63 13.01 1.36
N ASP A 83 9.37 13.43 1.38
CA ASP A 83 8.97 14.84 1.37
C ASP A 83 9.57 15.66 2.54
N GLU A 84 9.84 15.03 3.69
CA GLU A 84 10.42 15.68 4.89
C GLU A 84 11.91 16.01 4.75
N MET A 85 12.62 15.25 3.90
CA MET A 85 14.06 15.47 3.68
C MET A 85 14.34 16.54 2.63
N GLU A 86 13.36 16.84 1.77
CA GLU A 86 13.50 17.80 0.69
C GLU A 86 12.88 19.14 1.06
N VAL A 87 13.57 20.24 0.75
CA VAL A 87 13.00 21.58 0.95
C VAL A 87 11.96 21.84 -0.15
N PRO A 88 10.70 22.15 0.21
CA PRO A 88 9.65 22.44 -0.77
C PRO A 88 10.05 23.56 -1.74
N PRO A 89 9.77 23.41 -3.05
CA PRO A 89 10.16 24.40 -4.05
C PRO A 89 9.46 25.75 -3.86
N THR A 90 8.29 25.77 -3.23
CA THR A 90 7.58 26.99 -2.83
C THR A 90 8.39 27.80 -1.82
N LEU A 91 8.93 27.13 -0.79
CA LEU A 91 9.77 27.77 0.21
C LEU A 91 11.04 28.34 -0.42
N GLN A 92 11.70 27.58 -1.31
CA GLN A 92 12.92 28.04 -2.00
C GLN A 92 12.71 29.39 -2.74
N ARG A 93 11.58 29.56 -3.42
CA ARG A 93 11.22 30.81 -4.12
C ARG A 93 10.92 31.97 -3.15
N GLU A 94 10.38 31.65 -1.98
CA GLU A 94 9.94 32.62 -0.98
C GLU A 94 10.98 32.91 0.12
N ILE A 95 12.16 32.28 0.08
CA ILE A 95 13.22 32.44 1.11
C ILE A 95 13.46 33.92 1.42
N SER A 96 13.62 34.76 0.40
CA SER A 96 13.91 36.19 0.57
C SER A 96 12.79 36.95 1.28
N LYS A 97 11.53 36.54 1.10
CA LYS A 97 10.36 37.17 1.74
C LYS A 97 10.12 36.68 3.16
N ARG A 98 10.48 35.42 3.44
CA ARG A 98 10.25 34.75 4.73
C ARG A 98 11.43 34.83 5.69
N ARG A 99 12.61 35.25 5.23
CA ARG A 99 13.82 35.33 6.06
C ARG A 99 13.64 36.38 7.14
N ARG A 100 13.71 35.95 8.40
CA ARG A 100 13.79 36.84 9.57
C ARG A 100 15.25 37.21 9.82
N GLY A 101 15.53 38.48 10.13
CA GLY A 101 16.86 38.91 10.56
C GLY A 101 17.21 38.25 11.89
N ALA A 102 18.41 37.68 12.00
CA ALA A 102 18.88 37.14 13.26
C ALA A 102 19.26 38.30 14.21
N PRO A 103 18.85 38.28 15.48
CA PRO A 103 19.33 39.25 16.45
C PRO A 103 20.83 39.05 16.69
N VAL A 104 21.56 40.15 16.89
CA VAL A 104 22.96 40.10 17.33
C VAL A 104 22.97 39.64 18.78
N LEU A 105 23.69 38.55 19.06
CA LEU A 105 23.80 38.00 20.40
C LEU A 105 24.82 38.81 21.20
N THR A 106 24.52 39.08 22.47
CA THR A 106 25.47 39.70 23.39
C THR A 106 26.56 38.70 23.78
N TYR A 107 27.74 39.19 24.16
CA TYR A 107 28.85 38.33 24.58
C TYR A 107 28.45 37.39 25.73
N GLU A 108 27.70 37.90 26.71
CA GLU A 108 27.20 37.12 27.86
C GLU A 108 26.34 35.93 27.41
N THR A 109 25.34 36.16 26.53
CA THR A 109 24.49 35.08 26.02
C THR A 109 25.27 34.02 25.24
N CYS A 110 26.33 34.41 24.54
CA CYS A 110 27.23 33.47 23.86
C CYS A 110 28.01 32.61 24.87
N GLN A 111 28.53 33.22 25.95
CA GLN A 111 29.24 32.49 27.00
C GLN A 111 28.32 31.52 27.74
N GLU A 112 27.09 31.95 28.10
CA GLU A 112 26.09 31.11 28.74
C GLU A 112 25.74 29.88 27.90
N ARG A 113 25.52 30.07 26.59
CA ARG A 113 25.26 28.96 25.66
C ARG A 113 26.42 28.00 25.57
N ALA A 114 27.66 28.52 25.50
CA ALA A 114 28.86 27.69 25.47
C ALA A 114 29.02 26.89 26.77
N ALA A 115 28.76 27.50 27.92
CA ALA A 115 28.80 26.83 29.22
C ALA A 115 27.72 25.74 29.32
N LEU A 116 26.49 26.03 28.89
CA LEU A 116 25.38 25.06 28.87
C LEU A 116 25.70 23.88 27.95
N GLN A 117 26.27 24.14 26.78
CA GLN A 117 26.67 23.08 25.85
C GLN A 117 27.73 22.16 26.46
N ARG A 118 28.74 22.71 27.16
CA ARG A 118 29.74 21.92 27.88
C ARG A 118 29.07 21.06 28.97
N ALA A 119 28.23 21.67 29.81
CA ALA A 119 27.50 20.95 30.85
C ALA A 119 26.63 19.82 30.26
N TRP A 120 25.95 20.07 29.14
CA TRP A 120 25.15 19.08 28.43
C TRP A 120 26.01 17.93 27.91
N THR A 121 27.17 18.21 27.32
CA THR A 121 28.07 17.13 26.85
C THR A 121 28.56 16.24 27.99
N THR A 122 28.92 16.82 29.13
CA THR A 122 29.30 16.05 30.33
C THR A 122 28.13 15.21 30.84
N TYR A 123 26.93 15.80 30.94
CA TYR A 123 25.73 15.07 31.37
C TYR A 123 25.41 13.89 30.44
N ARG A 124 25.40 14.12 29.12
CA ARG A 124 25.14 13.06 28.13
C ARG A 124 26.18 11.96 28.16
N GLN A 125 27.45 12.31 28.35
CA GLN A 125 28.52 11.33 28.52
C GLN A 125 28.30 10.47 29.76
N GLN A 126 27.91 11.07 30.89
CA GLN A 126 27.63 10.32 32.12
C GLN A 126 26.44 9.38 31.95
N MET A 127 25.33 9.87 31.36
CA MET A 127 24.16 9.04 31.04
C MET A 127 24.54 7.83 30.18
N HIS A 128 25.29 8.05 29.10
CA HIS A 128 25.75 6.97 28.23
C HIS A 128 26.63 5.95 28.96
N ARG A 129 27.55 6.42 29.82
CA ARG A 129 28.41 5.53 30.63
C ARG A 129 27.59 4.67 31.59
N CYS A 130 26.58 5.26 32.24
CA CYS A 130 25.68 4.53 33.13
C CYS A 130 24.85 3.49 32.37
N GLU A 131 24.28 3.86 31.21
CA GLU A 131 23.52 2.94 30.36
C GLU A 131 24.39 1.79 29.85
N ALA A 132 25.58 2.09 29.33
CA ALA A 132 26.53 1.08 28.86
C ALA A 132 26.92 0.10 29.98
N SER A 133 27.27 0.61 31.17
CA SER A 133 27.59 -0.22 32.33
C SER A 133 26.41 -1.09 32.77
N MET A 134 25.17 -0.57 32.70
CA MET A 134 23.97 -1.35 33.01
C MET A 134 23.79 -2.49 32.00
N ILE A 135 23.96 -2.23 30.70
CA ILE A 135 23.86 -3.26 29.65
C ILE A 135 24.95 -4.32 29.86
N GLU A 136 26.20 -3.92 30.09
CA GLU A 136 27.31 -4.84 30.37
C GLU A 136 27.00 -5.75 31.56
N ARG A 137 26.44 -5.18 32.64
CA ARG A 137 26.02 -5.96 33.82
C ARG A 137 24.93 -6.97 33.50
N VAL A 138 23.92 -6.58 32.71
CA VAL A 138 22.83 -7.47 32.30
C VAL A 138 23.37 -8.62 31.44
N VAL A 139 24.24 -8.32 30.48
CA VAL A 139 24.86 -9.34 29.61
C VAL A 139 25.76 -10.28 30.40
N ALA A 140 26.58 -9.76 31.33
CA ALA A 140 27.43 -10.58 32.19
C ALA A 140 26.63 -11.43 33.20
N ALA A 141 25.45 -10.98 33.62
CA ALA A 141 24.53 -11.79 34.42
C ALA A 141 23.89 -12.89 33.57
N GLN A 142 23.47 -12.57 32.35
CA GLN A 142 22.93 -13.54 31.41
C GLN A 142 23.94 -14.64 31.06
N SER A 143 25.20 -14.28 30.77
CA SER A 143 26.23 -15.25 30.42
C SER A 143 26.53 -16.21 31.57
N ARG A 144 26.69 -15.70 32.79
CA ARG A 144 26.89 -16.53 33.99
C ARG A 144 25.72 -17.47 34.24
N ALA A 145 24.48 -16.98 34.10
CA ALA A 145 23.30 -17.82 34.24
C ALA A 145 23.25 -18.96 33.21
N LEU A 146 23.70 -18.71 31.98
CA LEU A 146 23.78 -19.75 30.94
C LEU A 146 24.91 -20.76 31.18
N GLU A 147 26.05 -20.32 31.70
CA GLU A 147 27.16 -21.21 32.11
C GLU A 147 26.74 -22.13 33.25
N GLU A 148 26.07 -21.59 34.28
CA GLU A 148 25.50 -22.37 35.39
C GLU A 148 24.44 -23.35 34.88
N LEU A 149 23.52 -22.90 34.01
CA LEU A 149 22.50 -23.76 33.40
C LEU A 149 23.10 -24.90 32.60
N TYR A 150 24.20 -24.66 31.88
CA TYR A 150 24.90 -25.71 31.11
C TYR A 150 25.50 -26.79 32.02
N ASN A 151 26.07 -26.39 33.16
CA ASN A 151 26.64 -27.31 34.14
C ASN A 151 25.58 -28.16 34.84
N GLU A 152 24.38 -27.61 35.05
CA GLU A 152 23.25 -28.33 35.65
C GLU A 152 22.49 -29.21 34.65
N SER A 153 22.16 -28.68 33.47
CA SER A 153 21.36 -29.36 32.45
C SER A 153 21.70 -28.88 31.02
N PRO A 154 22.39 -29.72 30.21
CA PRO A 154 22.71 -29.36 28.84
C PRO A 154 21.47 -29.30 27.92
N GLU A 155 20.41 -30.04 28.23
CA GLU A 155 19.15 -30.04 27.44
C GLU A 155 18.43 -28.70 27.55
N LEU A 156 18.30 -28.16 28.77
CA LEU A 156 17.67 -26.86 29.00
C LEU A 156 18.47 -25.71 28.38
N TYR A 157 19.80 -25.79 28.43
CA TYR A 157 20.68 -24.84 27.76
C TYR A 157 20.43 -24.79 26.25
N GLN A 158 20.32 -25.96 25.60
CA GLN A 158 20.05 -26.03 24.15
C GLN A 158 18.70 -25.41 23.78
N ALA A 159 17.69 -25.58 24.64
CA ALA A 159 16.38 -24.96 24.47
C ALA A 159 16.43 -23.43 24.67
N ALA A 160 17.13 -22.95 25.71
CA ALA A 160 17.21 -21.54 26.06
C ALA A 160 17.94 -20.67 25.01
N ILE A 161 18.88 -21.23 24.26
CA ILE A 161 19.63 -20.51 23.22
C ILE A 161 18.85 -20.37 21.91
N GLN A 162 17.80 -21.17 21.70
CA GLN A 162 17.05 -21.08 20.46
C GLN A 162 16.40 -19.68 20.32
N PRO A 163 16.47 -19.07 19.12
CA PRO A 163 15.81 -17.80 18.89
C PRO A 163 14.28 -17.97 18.98
N ASP A 164 13.64 -17.12 19.78
CA ASP A 164 12.19 -17.12 19.87
C ASP A 164 11.58 -16.37 18.68
N HIS A 165 10.97 -17.14 17.76
CA HIS A 165 10.31 -16.59 16.57
C HIS A 165 9.01 -15.83 16.90
N THR A 166 8.46 -15.97 18.12
CA THR A 166 7.23 -15.27 18.53
C THR A 166 7.47 -13.82 18.92
N LEU A 167 8.72 -13.41 19.14
CA LEU A 167 9.09 -12.03 19.47
C LEU A 167 8.81 -11.05 18.33
N LEU A 168 8.70 -11.52 17.08
CA LEU A 168 8.46 -10.67 15.91
C LEU A 168 7.05 -10.93 15.34
N PRO A 169 6.22 -9.89 15.15
CA PRO A 169 6.50 -8.46 15.31
C PRO A 169 6.33 -7.95 16.76
N PHE A 170 7.34 -7.24 17.26
CA PHE A 170 7.29 -6.57 18.56
C PHE A 170 6.67 -5.18 18.42
N CYS A 171 5.66 -4.87 19.22
CA CYS A 171 5.01 -3.56 19.25
C CYS A 171 4.98 -2.99 20.67
N LEU A 172 5.59 -1.82 20.85
CA LEU A 172 5.50 -1.05 22.10
C LEU A 172 4.66 0.21 21.88
N LYS A 173 3.80 0.50 22.85
CA LYS A 173 3.14 1.80 22.92
C LYS A 173 4.11 2.81 23.51
N ALA A 174 4.29 3.95 22.84
CA ALA A 174 5.12 5.02 23.34
C ALA A 174 4.57 5.56 24.67
N ILE A 175 5.47 6.01 25.54
CA ILE A 175 5.08 6.73 26.75
C ILE A 175 4.49 8.08 26.31
N VAL A 176 3.33 8.41 26.85
CA VAL A 176 2.64 9.68 26.61
C VAL A 176 2.98 10.67 27.72
N GLU A 177 3.00 11.97 27.41
CA GLU A 177 3.26 13.03 28.39
C GLU A 177 2.24 13.02 29.53
N THR A 178 0.97 12.77 29.18
CA THR A 178 -0.14 12.67 30.14
C THR A 178 -0.88 11.35 29.97
N PRO A 179 -1.23 10.66 31.07
CA PRO A 179 -1.97 9.41 30.99
C PRO A 179 -3.41 9.63 30.49
N PRO A 180 -4.05 8.61 29.90
CA PRO A 180 -5.40 8.74 29.35
C PRO A 180 -6.45 9.00 30.44
N ILE A 181 -7.35 9.93 30.16
CA ILE A 181 -8.50 10.24 31.02
C ILE A 181 -9.56 9.15 30.85
N LYS A 182 -10.02 8.56 31.97
CA LYS A 182 -11.06 7.54 31.96
C LYS A 182 -12.41 8.15 31.58
N GLY A 183 -13.10 7.56 30.60
CA GLY A 183 -14.43 8.01 30.18
C GLY A 183 -14.43 9.30 29.37
N TYR A 184 -13.29 9.70 28.79
CA TYR A 184 -13.25 10.83 27.87
C TYR A 184 -13.93 10.48 26.55
N GLU A 185 -15.03 11.17 26.24
CA GLU A 185 -15.72 11.07 24.96
C GLU A 185 -15.03 11.99 23.95
N VAL A 186 -14.40 11.38 22.95
CA VAL A 186 -13.73 12.11 21.86
C VAL A 186 -14.81 12.71 20.95
N PRO A 187 -14.71 13.98 20.53
CA PRO A 187 -15.65 14.55 19.58
C PRO A 187 -15.59 13.85 18.22
N ASP A 188 -16.73 13.77 17.55
CA ASP A 188 -16.83 13.15 16.23
C ASP A 188 -16.07 13.95 15.16
N GLY A 189 -15.41 13.23 14.25
CA GLY A 189 -14.66 13.81 13.13
C GLY A 189 -14.41 12.82 12.00
N LEU A 190 -14.12 13.35 10.81
CA LEU A 190 -13.76 12.56 9.62
C LEU A 190 -12.24 12.52 9.45
N TYR A 191 -11.69 11.32 9.30
CA TYR A 191 -10.29 11.13 8.90
C TYR A 191 -10.21 10.94 7.37
N GLU A 192 -9.63 11.91 6.68
CA GLU A 192 -9.33 11.81 5.25
C GLU A 192 -7.83 11.61 5.04
N ASP A 193 -7.46 10.48 4.42
CA ASP A 193 -6.06 10.20 4.06
C ASP A 193 -5.65 11.04 2.84
N THR A 194 -4.83 12.05 3.08
CA THR A 194 -4.28 12.97 2.07
C THR A 194 -2.89 12.56 1.58
N THR A 195 -2.43 11.33 1.88
CA THR A 195 -1.10 10.86 1.47
C THR A 195 -0.94 10.84 -0.06
N LYS A 196 0.17 11.42 -0.52
CA LYS A 196 0.47 11.50 -1.96
C LYS A 196 0.74 10.11 -2.53
N LYS A 197 -0.04 9.72 -3.54
CA LYS A 197 0.12 8.44 -4.24
C LYS A 197 1.13 8.57 -5.39
N TRP A 198 2.32 8.04 -5.18
CA TRP A 198 3.35 7.93 -6.22
C TRP A 198 3.08 6.70 -7.09
N ARG A 199 2.75 6.91 -8.37
CA ARG A 199 2.62 5.83 -9.36
C ARG A 199 3.94 5.63 -10.11
N PRO A 200 4.29 4.39 -10.48
CA PRO A 200 5.47 4.10 -11.30
C PRO A 200 5.35 4.69 -12.71
#